data_AF-A0A4Y3VG27-F1
#
_entry.id   AF-A0A4Y3VG27-F1
#
_cell.length_a   1.000
_cell.length_b   1.000
_cell.length_c   1.000
_cell.angle_alpha   90.00
_cell.angle_beta   90.00
_cell.angle_gamma   90.00
#
_symmetry.space_group_name_H-M   'P 1'
#
loop_
_entity.id
_entity.type
_entity.pdbx_description
1 polymer ?
#
loop_
_entity_poly.entity_id
_entity_poly.type
_entity_poly.pdbx_seq_one_letter_code
_entity_poly.pdbx_strand_id
1 'polypeptide(L)'
;MPGHVDLFEEHGEVAALWPQSPYRGRTVVCFDRHLDLKPLAPGGEEALRAAARTGTSPAELLRRLPVRGVPGAFGLDDFWSAAALAAGLTDLVWVPSWTSYEGWESRAVGCVSLIATGGAPTDPQTGDCCLAVTLCGVRLSVVPPDLLTRHLDRHVTGDVSTDIDLDWLVDEHGVPDHSVDDLADLVAACGGELSAMTWSTRSGFLPGEFRGVGPDVAGRLGLRARESSFLPATPWPEDLMLRVHQGAGPPALDERDEPGAADPAPGVTVALQGLAHASASPEQAQECYEQAAAQGYRSSWLAYKIGAAHYARGDQRAARDRLREAIALDPRDTLAMHARVLAARATLRLDGPGPALAEFRAVGEELPLRAGVWRTVRVLADALGDPESAQLARDRLDIVERLTRAWTTGRSTGRG
;
A
#
# COMPACT_ATOMS: atom_id res chain seq x y z
N MET A 1 7.23 37.19 1.48
CA MET A 1 6.53 36.51 2.57
C MET A 1 6.88 35.03 2.46
N PRO A 2 7.15 34.31 3.56
CA PRO A 2 7.42 32.87 3.49
C PRO A 2 6.23 32.15 2.84
N GLY A 3 6.51 31.12 2.04
CA GLY A 3 5.47 30.28 1.44
C GLY A 3 4.70 29.48 2.50
N HIS A 4 3.56 28.92 2.11
CA HIS A 4 2.75 28.06 2.95
C HIS A 4 2.65 26.66 2.34
N VAL A 5 2.49 25.65 3.19
CA VAL A 5 2.15 24.27 2.81
C VAL A 5 0.92 23.83 3.58
N ASP A 6 -0.01 23.17 2.91
CA ASP A 6 -1.18 22.59 3.55
C ASP A 6 -0.79 21.31 4.28
N LEU A 7 -1.18 21.24 5.56
CA LEU A 7 -0.94 20.12 6.45
C LEU A 7 -2.28 19.46 6.78
N PHE A 8 -2.45 18.20 6.37
CA PHE A 8 -3.66 17.42 6.57
C PHE A 8 -3.47 16.31 7.59
N GLU A 9 -4.55 15.89 8.26
CA GLU A 9 -4.49 14.81 9.25
C GLU A 9 -4.59 13.40 8.63
N GLU A 10 -5.03 13.27 7.37
CA GLU A 10 -5.05 11.99 6.68
C GLU A 10 -4.60 12.19 5.24
N HIS A 11 -3.78 11.28 4.71
CA HIS A 11 -3.28 11.36 3.33
C HIS A 11 -4.42 11.47 2.31
N GLY A 12 -5.53 10.79 2.56
CA GLY A 12 -6.74 10.89 1.73
C GLY A 12 -7.34 12.29 1.61
N GLU A 13 -7.10 13.21 2.55
CA GLU A 13 -7.63 14.59 2.48
C GLU A 13 -6.99 15.42 1.37
N VAL A 14 -5.77 15.05 0.94
CA VAL A 14 -5.08 15.69 -0.18
C VAL A 14 -5.91 15.61 -1.47
N ALA A 15 -6.81 14.63 -1.57
CA ALA A 15 -7.75 14.52 -2.68
C ALA A 15 -8.66 15.75 -2.86
N ALA A 16 -8.84 16.57 -1.82
CA ALA A 16 -9.56 17.85 -1.91
C ALA A 16 -8.82 18.88 -2.78
N LEU A 17 -7.50 18.75 -2.96
CA LEU A 17 -6.70 19.63 -3.82
C LEU A 17 -6.72 19.18 -5.29
N TRP A 18 -7.08 17.94 -5.59
CA TRP A 18 -7.02 17.37 -6.94
C TRP A 18 -7.82 18.11 -8.02
N PRO A 19 -8.96 18.76 -7.75
CA PRO A 19 -9.64 19.59 -8.75
C PRO A 19 -8.77 20.72 -9.33
N GLN A 20 -7.73 21.15 -8.60
CA GLN A 20 -6.76 22.14 -9.06
C GLN A 20 -5.67 21.51 -9.97
N SER A 21 -5.73 20.20 -10.21
CA SER A 21 -4.77 19.40 -10.98
C SER A 21 -3.32 19.56 -10.53
N PRO A 22 -3.02 19.39 -9.23
CA PRO A 22 -1.70 19.67 -8.66
C PRO A 22 -0.57 18.80 -9.26
N TYR A 23 -0.90 17.65 -9.83
CA TYR A 23 0.08 16.68 -10.34
C TYR A 23 0.18 16.62 -11.87
N ARG A 24 -0.70 17.32 -12.60
CA ARG A 24 -0.79 17.19 -14.05
C ARG A 24 0.49 17.70 -14.73
N GLY A 25 1.13 16.83 -15.50
CA GLY A 25 2.34 17.16 -16.27
C GLY A 25 3.59 17.38 -15.40
N ARG A 26 3.54 16.94 -14.14
CA ARG A 26 4.65 17.01 -13.18
C ARG A 26 5.10 15.61 -12.80
N THR A 27 6.35 15.48 -12.35
CA THR A 27 6.80 14.30 -11.61
C THR A 27 6.44 14.49 -10.15
N VAL A 28 5.66 13.58 -9.58
CA VAL A 28 5.36 13.60 -8.15
C VAL A 28 6.43 12.81 -7.41
N VAL A 29 7.11 13.43 -6.45
CA VAL A 29 8.00 12.75 -5.51
C VAL A 29 7.25 12.59 -4.19
N CYS A 30 6.96 11.36 -3.83
CA CYS A 30 6.21 11.00 -2.63
C CYS A 30 7.15 10.37 -1.60
N PHE A 31 7.21 10.98 -0.41
CA PHE A 31 7.83 10.41 0.78
C PHE A 31 6.73 9.75 1.60
N ASP A 32 6.72 8.42 1.62
CA ASP A 32 5.70 7.64 2.30
C ASP A 32 6.31 6.30 2.71
N ARG A 33 6.03 5.82 3.93
CA ARG A 33 6.47 4.49 4.37
C ARG A 33 5.81 3.38 3.55
N HIS A 34 4.58 3.62 3.12
CA HIS A 34 3.72 2.70 2.41
C HIS A 34 3.68 3.05 0.91
N LEU A 35 3.55 2.02 0.07
CA LEU A 35 3.28 2.22 -1.35
C LEU A 35 1.78 2.16 -1.58
N ASP A 36 1.15 3.33 -1.59
CA ASP A 36 -0.28 3.54 -1.71
C ASP A 36 -0.79 3.47 -3.17
N LEU A 37 -0.31 2.47 -3.90
CA LEU A 37 -0.58 2.24 -5.32
C LEU A 37 -1.07 0.81 -5.57
N LYS A 38 -2.38 0.67 -5.79
CA LYS A 38 -3.00 -0.57 -6.29
C LYS A 38 -4.19 -0.25 -7.20
N PRO A 39 -4.69 -1.20 -8.01
CA PRO A 39 -5.87 -0.95 -8.82
C PRO A 39 -7.06 -0.54 -7.97
N LEU A 40 -7.84 0.41 -8.47
CA LEU A 40 -9.06 0.83 -7.79
C LEU A 40 -10.02 -0.34 -7.62
N ALA A 41 -10.68 -0.35 -6.46
CA ALA A 41 -11.76 -1.25 -6.14
C ALA A 41 -12.85 -1.24 -7.23
N PRO A 42 -13.65 -2.32 -7.37
CA PRO A 42 -14.73 -2.38 -8.34
C PRO A 42 -15.62 -1.12 -8.30
N GLY A 43 -15.83 -0.51 -9.48
CA GLY A 43 -16.62 0.73 -9.63
C GLY A 43 -15.87 2.03 -9.32
N GLY A 44 -14.68 2.01 -8.72
CA GLY A 44 -13.94 3.22 -8.33
C GLY A 44 -13.58 4.14 -9.50
N GLU A 45 -13.13 3.57 -10.62
CA GLU A 45 -12.84 4.33 -11.85
C GLU A 45 -14.09 5.02 -12.42
N GLU A 46 -15.24 4.33 -12.42
CA GLU A 46 -16.51 4.90 -12.88
C GLU A 46 -16.97 6.02 -11.95
N ALA A 47 -16.86 5.81 -10.64
CA ALA A 47 -17.22 6.81 -9.62
C ALA A 47 -16.37 8.09 -9.74
N LEU A 48 -15.04 7.96 -9.86
CA LEU A 48 -14.14 9.10 -10.05
C LEU A 48 -14.44 9.87 -11.33
N ARG A 49 -14.70 9.16 -12.44
CA ARG A 49 -15.12 9.79 -13.70
C ARG A 49 -16.48 10.47 -13.59
N ALA A 50 -17.42 9.88 -12.86
CA ALA A 50 -18.72 10.49 -12.60
C ALA A 50 -18.56 11.78 -11.79
N ALA A 51 -17.79 11.75 -10.70
CA ALA A 51 -17.49 12.92 -9.87
C ALA A 51 -16.86 14.06 -10.70
N ALA A 52 -15.89 13.74 -11.55
CA ALA A 52 -15.29 14.72 -12.45
C ALA A 52 -16.31 15.36 -13.42
N ARG A 53 -17.28 14.59 -13.92
CA ARG A 53 -18.35 15.11 -14.80
C ARG A 53 -19.37 15.98 -14.06
N THR A 54 -19.66 15.67 -12.79
CA THR A 54 -20.64 16.40 -11.98
C THR A 54 -20.03 17.56 -11.19
N GLY A 55 -18.71 17.73 -11.22
CA GLY A 55 -17.99 18.72 -10.42
C GLY A 55 -17.95 18.37 -8.92
N THR A 56 -18.23 17.11 -8.57
CA THR A 56 -18.15 16.60 -7.20
C THR A 56 -16.68 16.43 -6.82
N SER A 57 -16.31 16.84 -5.60
CA SER A 57 -14.94 16.67 -5.12
C SER A 57 -14.58 15.17 -5.01
N PRO A 58 -13.43 14.72 -5.52
CA PRO A 58 -12.95 13.36 -5.30
C PRO A 58 -12.86 12.98 -3.82
N ALA A 59 -12.64 13.95 -2.92
CA ALA A 59 -12.61 13.72 -1.47
C ALA A 59 -13.94 13.15 -0.91
N GLU A 60 -15.07 13.37 -1.59
CA GLU A 60 -16.36 12.78 -1.19
C GLU A 60 -16.44 11.27 -1.44
N LEU A 61 -15.59 10.76 -2.33
CA LEU A 61 -15.46 9.33 -2.63
C LEU A 61 -14.40 8.65 -1.76
N LEU A 62 -13.75 9.39 -0.87
CA LEU A 62 -12.79 8.81 0.06
C LEU A 62 -13.51 7.88 1.04
N ARG A 63 -13.02 6.66 1.09
CA ARG A 63 -13.42 5.61 2.02
C ARG A 63 -13.09 6.06 3.44
N ARG A 64 -14.08 5.99 4.31
CA ARG A 64 -13.87 6.22 5.75
C ARG A 64 -13.06 5.09 6.36
N LEU A 65 -11.84 5.38 6.79
CA LEU A 65 -11.05 4.45 7.58
C LEU A 65 -11.79 4.12 8.89
N PRO A 66 -11.59 2.90 9.46
CA PRO A 66 -10.79 1.79 8.95
C PRO A 66 -11.56 0.84 8.02
N VAL A 67 -12.78 1.20 7.58
CA VAL A 67 -13.60 0.35 6.71
C VAL A 67 -12.88 0.17 5.38
N ARG A 68 -12.58 -1.07 4.98
CA ARG A 68 -12.00 -1.42 3.67
C ARG A 68 -13.05 -2.05 2.75
N GLY A 69 -12.85 -1.96 1.43
CA GLY A 69 -13.65 -2.68 0.43
C GLY A 69 -15.04 -2.09 0.16
N VAL A 70 -15.18 -0.76 0.18
CA VAL A 70 -16.43 -0.08 -0.21
C VAL A 70 -16.43 0.12 -1.73
N PRO A 71 -17.35 -0.51 -2.48
CA PRO A 71 -17.42 -0.35 -3.94
C PRO A 71 -17.60 1.11 -4.34
N GLY A 72 -16.90 1.56 -5.38
CA GLY A 72 -16.98 2.95 -5.86
C GLY A 72 -16.22 3.98 -5.00
N ALA A 73 -15.59 3.59 -3.91
CA ALA A 73 -14.73 4.44 -3.09
C ALA A 73 -13.26 4.05 -3.24
N PHE A 74 -12.35 4.97 -2.89
CA PHE A 74 -10.90 4.75 -2.80
C PHE A 74 -10.40 5.13 -1.40
N GLY A 75 -9.22 4.69 -0.99
CA GLY A 75 -8.59 5.02 0.29
C GLY A 75 -7.07 5.10 0.15
N LEU A 76 -6.37 4.95 1.29
CA LEU A 76 -4.90 5.01 1.34
C LEU A 76 -4.26 4.09 0.30
N ASP A 77 -4.61 2.81 0.32
CA ASP A 77 -3.92 1.79 -0.45
C ASP A 77 -4.08 1.86 -1.98
N ASP A 78 -5.06 2.61 -2.50
CA ASP A 78 -5.26 2.91 -3.93
C ASP A 78 -5.25 4.43 -4.25
N PHE A 79 -4.73 5.25 -3.34
CA PHE A 79 -4.71 6.71 -3.45
C PHE A 79 -4.03 7.18 -4.74
N TRP A 80 -2.84 6.65 -5.04
CA TRP A 80 -2.09 7.07 -6.23
C TRP A 80 -2.75 6.64 -7.54
N SER A 81 -3.49 5.53 -7.55
CA SER A 81 -4.31 5.13 -8.69
C SER A 81 -5.52 6.05 -8.89
N ALA A 82 -6.12 6.52 -7.80
CA ALA A 82 -7.18 7.53 -7.86
C ALA A 82 -6.64 8.88 -8.35
N ALA A 83 -5.46 9.29 -7.87
CA ALA A 83 -4.77 10.50 -8.31
C ALA A 83 -4.47 10.48 -9.82
N ALA A 84 -4.10 9.33 -10.39
CA ALA A 84 -3.90 9.17 -11.82
C ALA A 84 -5.14 9.56 -12.64
N LEU A 85 -6.33 9.18 -12.17
CA LEU A 85 -7.59 9.49 -12.85
C LEU A 85 -8.09 10.91 -12.55
N ALA A 86 -8.00 11.36 -11.30
CA ALA A 86 -8.63 12.58 -10.84
C ALA A 86 -7.73 13.83 -10.94
N ALA A 87 -6.43 13.67 -10.72
CA ALA A 87 -5.44 14.75 -10.73
C ALA A 87 -4.51 14.71 -11.97
N GLY A 88 -4.59 13.66 -12.79
CA GLY A 88 -3.78 13.51 -13.99
C GLY A 88 -2.31 13.15 -13.71
N LEU A 89 -2.06 12.43 -12.61
CA LEU A 89 -0.75 11.87 -12.30
C LEU A 89 -0.33 10.84 -13.35
N THR A 90 0.88 11.00 -13.90
CA THR A 90 1.49 10.04 -14.83
C THR A 90 2.82 9.48 -14.35
N ASP A 91 3.59 10.27 -13.60
CA ASP A 91 4.95 9.94 -13.17
C ASP A 91 5.07 10.10 -11.65
N LEU A 92 5.33 8.99 -10.96
CA LEU A 92 5.44 8.91 -9.51
C LEU A 92 6.82 8.37 -9.12
N VAL A 93 7.56 9.12 -8.32
CA VAL A 93 8.76 8.69 -7.63
C VAL A 93 8.37 8.40 -6.18
N TRP A 94 8.38 7.14 -5.78
CA TRP A 94 8.17 6.74 -4.39
C TRP A 94 9.52 6.60 -3.69
N VAL A 95 9.71 7.38 -2.62
CA VAL A 95 10.89 7.39 -1.78
C VAL A 95 10.53 6.71 -0.46
N PRO A 96 10.81 5.40 -0.30
CA PRO A 96 10.48 4.70 0.93
C PRO A 96 11.40 5.11 2.08
N SER A 97 10.96 4.91 3.33
CA SER A 97 11.72 5.19 4.55
C SER A 97 12.88 4.21 4.83
N TRP A 98 13.50 3.64 3.80
CA TRP A 98 14.56 2.64 4.00
C TRP A 98 15.84 3.25 4.56
N THR A 99 16.34 2.63 5.63
CA THR A 99 17.60 3.01 6.30
C THR A 99 18.83 2.26 5.76
N SER A 100 18.63 1.26 4.87
CA SER A 100 19.69 0.48 4.22
C SER A 100 19.41 0.24 2.75
N TYR A 101 20.48 0.27 1.96
CA TYR A 101 20.49 0.24 0.51
C TYR A 101 21.08 -1.06 -0.05
N GLU A 102 21.64 -1.92 0.81
CA GLU A 102 22.16 -3.20 0.38
C GLU A 102 21.02 -4.10 -0.13
N GLY A 103 21.10 -4.49 -1.40
CA GLY A 103 20.09 -5.33 -2.04
C GLY A 103 18.73 -4.64 -2.21
N TRP A 104 18.70 -3.31 -2.28
CA TRP A 104 17.49 -2.51 -2.46
C TRP A 104 16.68 -2.97 -3.69
N GLU A 105 17.35 -3.49 -4.73
CA GLU A 105 16.72 -4.02 -5.94
C GLU A 105 15.72 -5.13 -5.62
N SER A 106 16.13 -6.08 -4.77
CA SER A 106 15.25 -7.18 -4.34
C SER A 106 14.10 -6.68 -3.47
N ARG A 107 14.34 -5.66 -2.65
CA ARG A 107 13.30 -5.06 -1.80
C ARG A 107 12.27 -4.32 -2.66
N ALA A 108 12.70 -3.52 -3.62
CA ALA A 108 11.86 -2.79 -4.55
C ALA A 108 10.97 -3.72 -5.38
N VAL A 109 11.54 -4.78 -5.97
CA VAL A 109 10.76 -5.79 -6.68
C VAL A 109 9.75 -6.46 -5.75
N GLY A 110 10.15 -6.74 -4.50
CA GLY A 110 9.26 -7.26 -3.46
C GLY A 110 8.03 -6.38 -3.23
N CYS A 111 8.23 -5.08 -3.04
CA CYS A 111 7.17 -4.08 -2.80
C CYS A 111 6.14 -4.04 -3.93
N VAL A 112 6.58 -4.09 -5.18
CA VAL A 112 5.65 -4.05 -6.33
C VAL A 112 5.09 -5.41 -6.73
N SER A 113 5.69 -6.52 -6.27
CA SER A 113 5.34 -7.88 -6.73
C SER A 113 3.94 -8.37 -6.38
N LEU A 114 3.25 -7.67 -5.47
CA LEU A 114 1.91 -8.00 -4.99
C LEU A 114 0.83 -7.06 -5.54
N ILE A 115 1.22 -6.03 -6.28
CA ILE A 115 0.29 -5.12 -6.93
C ILE A 115 -0.28 -5.82 -8.16
N ALA A 116 -1.58 -6.04 -8.16
CA ALA A 116 -2.26 -6.65 -9.29
C ALA A 116 -2.21 -5.72 -10.50
N THR A 117 -1.62 -6.18 -11.59
CA THR A 117 -1.48 -5.39 -12.82
C THR A 117 -2.51 -5.74 -13.88
N GLY A 118 -3.24 -6.86 -13.69
CA GLY A 118 -4.08 -7.45 -14.74
C GLY A 118 -3.27 -8.11 -15.86
N GLY A 119 -1.99 -8.42 -15.63
CA GLY A 119 -1.08 -9.02 -16.61
C GLY A 119 0.40 -8.71 -16.32
N ALA A 120 1.30 -8.90 -17.30
CA ALA A 120 2.71 -8.47 -17.16
C ALA A 120 2.80 -6.94 -16.92
N PRO A 121 3.51 -6.44 -15.88
CA PRO A 121 3.90 -5.04 -15.85
C PRO A 121 4.61 -4.72 -17.16
N THR A 122 4.26 -3.61 -17.77
CA THR A 122 4.55 -3.38 -19.19
C THR A 122 5.99 -2.95 -19.45
N ASP A 123 6.75 -2.57 -18.42
CA ASP A 123 8.15 -2.14 -18.57
C ASP A 123 8.96 -2.13 -17.25
N PRO A 124 9.03 -3.24 -16.47
CA PRO A 124 9.85 -3.25 -15.26
C PRO A 124 11.35 -3.23 -15.63
N GLN A 125 12.09 -2.27 -15.11
CA GLN A 125 13.53 -2.11 -15.32
C GLN A 125 14.21 -1.66 -14.05
N THR A 126 15.29 -2.32 -13.67
CA THR A 126 16.13 -1.89 -12.55
C THR A 126 17.37 -1.21 -13.09
N GLY A 127 17.51 0.08 -12.75
CA GLY A 127 18.69 0.90 -13.06
C GLY A 127 19.64 0.98 -11.88
N ASP A 128 20.56 1.94 -11.95
CA ASP A 128 21.58 2.16 -10.91
C ASP A 128 21.12 3.05 -9.75
N CYS A 129 19.89 3.57 -9.80
CA CYS A 129 19.29 4.40 -8.76
C CYS A 129 17.81 4.11 -8.49
N CYS A 130 17.15 3.25 -9.29
CA CYS A 130 15.71 3.01 -9.15
C CYS A 130 15.23 1.72 -9.81
N LEU A 131 14.12 1.18 -9.31
CA LEU A 131 13.27 0.27 -10.06
C LEU A 131 12.19 1.12 -10.74
N ALA A 132 12.17 1.15 -12.07
CA ALA A 132 11.10 1.76 -12.85
C ALA A 132 10.11 0.68 -13.29
N VAL A 133 8.81 0.94 -13.17
CA VAL A 133 7.74 0.04 -13.60
C VAL A 133 6.45 0.80 -13.85
N THR A 134 5.67 0.41 -14.85
CA THR A 134 4.33 0.98 -15.07
C THR A 134 3.28 0.10 -14.39
N LEU A 135 2.56 0.68 -13.43
CA LEU A 135 1.48 0.05 -12.66
C LEU A 135 0.27 0.97 -12.64
N CYS A 136 -0.94 0.42 -12.83
CA CYS A 136 -2.18 1.19 -12.75
C CYS A 136 -2.22 2.46 -13.66
N GLY A 137 -1.48 2.44 -14.78
CA GLY A 137 -1.36 3.59 -15.69
C GLY A 137 -0.37 4.67 -15.24
N VAL A 138 0.34 4.46 -14.12
CA VAL A 138 1.35 5.36 -13.56
C VAL A 138 2.74 4.77 -13.79
N ARG A 139 3.68 5.59 -14.25
CA ARG A 139 5.11 5.26 -14.29
C ARG A 139 5.68 5.46 -12.89
N LEU A 140 5.85 4.36 -12.16
CA LEU A 140 6.41 4.32 -10.82
C LEU A 140 7.93 4.15 -10.88
N SER A 141 8.67 5.00 -10.17
CA SER A 141 10.08 4.79 -9.82
C SER A 141 10.20 4.57 -8.32
N VAL A 142 10.68 3.40 -7.90
CA VAL A 142 11.04 3.12 -6.49
C VAL A 142 12.49 3.54 -6.29
N VAL A 143 12.72 4.56 -5.47
CA VAL A 143 14.01 5.23 -5.35
C VAL A 143 14.45 5.26 -3.88
N PRO A 144 15.50 4.52 -3.49
CA PRO A 144 16.02 4.60 -2.14
C PRO A 144 16.47 6.04 -1.78
N PRO A 145 16.31 6.49 -0.52
CA PRO A 145 16.59 7.88 -0.14
C PRO A 145 17.97 8.42 -0.54
N ASP A 146 19.04 7.64 -0.40
CA ASP A 146 20.41 8.03 -0.76
C ASP A 146 20.64 8.16 -2.27
N LEU A 147 19.83 7.49 -3.09
CA LEU A 147 19.91 7.51 -4.54
C LEU A 147 18.99 8.58 -5.16
N LEU A 148 18.21 9.30 -4.34
CA LEU A 148 17.22 10.28 -4.78
C LEU A 148 17.84 11.38 -5.64
N THR A 149 18.87 12.09 -5.15
CA THR A 149 19.52 13.17 -5.90
C THR A 149 20.03 12.70 -7.26
N ARG A 150 20.65 11.52 -7.30
CA ARG A 150 21.13 10.91 -8.54
C ARG A 150 19.99 10.58 -9.50
N HIS A 151 18.86 10.09 -8.99
CA HIS A 151 17.69 9.81 -9.81
C HIS A 151 17.11 11.08 -10.41
N LEU A 152 16.91 12.11 -9.58
CA LEU A 152 16.39 13.42 -10.00
C LEU A 152 17.25 14.01 -11.12
N ASP A 153 18.57 14.07 -10.94
CA ASP A 153 19.51 14.63 -11.93
C ASP A 153 19.47 13.94 -13.31
N ARG A 154 19.14 12.64 -13.34
CA ARG A 154 19.27 11.81 -14.54
C ARG A 154 17.96 11.51 -15.24
N HIS A 155 16.88 11.42 -14.48
CA HIS A 155 15.62 10.85 -14.94
C HIS A 155 14.45 11.82 -14.86
N VAL A 156 14.60 12.94 -14.13
CA VAL A 156 13.56 13.95 -13.97
C VAL A 156 13.98 15.23 -14.70
N THR A 157 13.22 15.61 -15.72
CA THR A 157 13.53 16.79 -16.57
C THR A 157 12.43 17.85 -16.55
N GLY A 158 11.31 17.57 -15.89
CA GLY A 158 10.15 18.47 -15.80
C GLY A 158 9.96 19.03 -14.40
N ASP A 159 8.83 19.70 -14.21
CA ASP A 159 8.45 20.25 -12.90
C ASP A 159 8.22 19.12 -11.89
N VAL A 160 8.68 19.36 -10.66
CA VAL A 160 8.52 18.44 -9.52
C VAL A 160 7.45 18.97 -8.57
N SER A 161 6.59 18.05 -8.14
CA SER A 161 5.65 18.25 -7.03
C SER A 161 6.04 17.27 -5.93
N THR A 162 6.27 17.75 -4.72
CA THR A 162 6.57 16.88 -3.57
C THR A 162 5.31 16.67 -2.73
N ASP A 163 5.08 15.44 -2.29
CA ASP A 163 4.03 15.05 -1.35
C ASP A 163 4.67 14.23 -0.21
N ILE A 164 4.22 14.43 1.03
CA ILE A 164 4.86 13.84 2.22
C ILE A 164 3.80 13.26 3.13
N ASP A 165 3.84 11.95 3.36
CA ASP A 165 3.27 11.32 4.53
C ASP A 165 4.31 11.27 5.65
N LEU A 166 4.01 11.89 6.79
CA LEU A 166 4.95 12.06 7.89
C LEU A 166 5.19 10.75 8.66
N ASP A 167 4.42 9.70 8.39
CA ASP A 167 4.76 8.34 8.84
C ASP A 167 6.10 7.82 8.27
N TRP A 168 6.63 8.48 7.23
CA TRP A 168 7.96 8.22 6.68
C TRP A 168 9.09 8.35 7.72
N LEU A 169 8.90 9.18 8.76
CA LEU A 169 9.88 9.43 9.82
C LEU A 169 9.99 8.27 10.83
N VAL A 170 8.99 7.40 10.94
CA VAL A 170 8.89 6.38 11.98
C VAL A 170 8.76 4.98 11.41
N ASP A 171 9.14 3.99 12.21
CA ASP A 171 8.99 2.58 11.90
C ASP A 171 7.55 2.07 12.10
N GLU A 172 7.27 0.81 11.73
CA GLU A 172 5.96 0.19 11.96
C GLU A 172 5.58 0.00 13.44
N HIS A 173 6.48 0.33 14.35
CA HIS A 173 6.31 0.32 15.80
C HIS A 173 6.29 1.73 16.39
N GLY A 174 6.36 2.78 15.55
CA GLY A 174 6.38 4.17 15.97
C GLY A 174 7.76 4.67 16.45
N VAL A 175 8.84 3.92 16.20
CA VAL A 175 10.21 4.31 16.56
C VAL A 175 10.80 5.15 15.42
N PRO A 176 11.44 6.30 15.69
CA PRO A 176 12.08 7.09 14.64
C PRO A 176 13.11 6.31 13.81
N ASP A 177 12.90 6.23 12.49
CA ASP A 177 13.86 5.74 11.50
C ASP A 177 14.71 6.89 10.94
N HIS A 178 14.13 8.10 10.83
CA HIS A 178 14.74 9.30 10.24
C HIS A 178 14.45 10.54 11.08
N SER A 179 15.31 11.56 10.96
CA SER A 179 15.07 12.86 11.60
C SER A 179 14.32 13.84 10.68
N VAL A 180 13.77 14.89 11.28
CA VAL A 180 13.18 16.04 10.54
C VAL A 180 14.20 16.69 9.62
N ASP A 181 15.47 16.76 10.05
CA ASP A 181 16.56 17.31 9.23
C ASP A 181 16.80 16.43 7.99
N ASP A 182 16.82 15.10 8.14
CA ASP A 182 17.02 14.17 7.02
C ASP A 182 15.92 14.32 5.96
N LEU A 183 14.65 14.34 6.40
CA LEU A 183 13.51 14.52 5.50
C LEU A 183 13.55 15.90 4.82
N ALA A 184 13.83 16.97 5.57
CA ALA A 184 13.90 18.31 5.01
C ALA A 184 15.03 18.45 3.97
N ASP A 185 16.19 17.84 4.21
CA ASP A 185 17.32 17.83 3.26
C ASP A 185 16.97 17.07 1.97
N LEU A 186 16.28 15.93 2.08
CA LEU A 186 15.80 15.17 0.91
C LEU A 186 14.74 15.94 0.11
N VAL A 187 13.76 16.54 0.79
CA VAL A 187 12.71 17.36 0.15
C VAL A 187 13.32 18.59 -0.52
N ALA A 188 14.29 19.23 0.11
CA ALA A 188 15.02 20.34 -0.50
C ALA A 188 15.77 19.92 -1.77
N ALA A 189 16.30 18.69 -1.81
CA ALA A 189 16.98 18.14 -2.99
C ALA A 189 16.03 17.87 -4.17
N CYS A 190 14.75 17.56 -3.91
CA CYS A 190 13.72 17.45 -4.96
C CYS A 190 13.53 18.75 -5.75
N GLY A 191 13.65 19.88 -5.06
CA GLY A 191 13.22 21.17 -5.59
C GLY A 191 11.71 21.20 -5.89
N GLY A 192 11.28 22.24 -6.61
CA GLY A 192 9.89 22.37 -7.02
C GLY A 192 8.94 22.80 -5.90
N GLU A 193 7.66 22.45 -6.04
CA GLU A 193 6.59 22.81 -5.12
C GLU A 193 6.36 21.68 -4.11
N LEU A 194 6.24 22.01 -2.82
CA LEU A 194 5.70 21.08 -1.83
C LEU A 194 4.16 21.21 -1.82
N SER A 195 3.48 20.20 -2.37
CA SER A 195 2.04 20.20 -2.57
C SER A 195 1.25 20.07 -1.27
N ALA A 196 1.63 19.10 -0.44
CA ALA A 196 0.96 18.82 0.82
C ALA A 196 1.91 18.08 1.77
N MET A 197 1.57 18.11 3.05
CA MET A 197 2.07 17.16 4.04
C MET A 197 0.90 16.56 4.78
N THR A 198 1.00 15.30 5.17
CA THR A 198 -0.01 14.59 5.94
C THR A 198 0.58 13.97 7.19
N TRP A 199 -0.16 13.98 8.29
CA TRP A 199 0.23 13.35 9.55
C TRP A 199 -0.93 12.52 10.07
N SER A 200 -0.80 11.19 10.12
CA SER A 200 -1.95 10.34 10.42
C SER A 200 -1.87 9.70 11.82
N THR A 201 -2.34 10.42 12.86
CA THR A 201 -2.50 9.82 14.21
C THR A 201 -3.80 9.04 14.35
N ARG A 202 -4.85 9.44 13.61
CA ARG A 202 -6.18 8.79 13.68
C ARG A 202 -6.19 7.40 13.08
N SER A 203 -5.46 7.16 12.00
CA SER A 203 -5.25 5.81 11.48
C SER A 203 -4.31 4.97 12.35
N GLY A 204 -3.53 5.65 13.20
CA GLY A 204 -2.49 5.08 14.04
C GLY A 204 -1.11 5.02 13.40
N PHE A 205 -0.92 5.33 12.11
CA PHE A 205 0.39 5.21 11.44
C PHE A 205 1.48 6.09 12.04
N LEU A 206 1.10 7.25 12.58
CA LEU A 206 2.01 8.16 13.26
C LEU A 206 1.64 8.24 14.76
N PRO A 207 2.58 8.00 15.70
CA PRO A 207 2.30 8.15 17.11
C PRO A 207 1.91 9.60 17.48
N GLY A 208 1.03 9.75 18.47
CA GLY A 208 0.47 11.04 18.87
C GLY A 208 1.52 12.09 19.26
N GLU A 209 2.66 11.66 19.79
CA GLU A 209 3.80 12.52 20.11
C GLU A 209 4.42 13.22 18.88
N PHE A 210 4.21 12.69 17.67
CA PHE A 210 4.68 13.29 16.41
C PHE A 210 3.63 14.18 15.74
N ARG A 211 2.45 14.43 16.34
CA ARG A 211 1.43 15.36 15.80
C ARG A 211 2.02 16.74 15.45
N GLY A 212 3.04 17.19 16.17
CA GLY A 212 3.71 18.48 15.96
C GLY A 212 4.81 18.49 14.89
N VAL A 213 5.11 17.36 14.23
CA VAL A 213 6.30 17.24 13.37
C VAL A 213 6.15 17.98 12.03
N GLY A 214 4.92 18.11 11.51
CA GLY A 214 4.65 18.81 10.25
C GLY A 214 5.09 20.29 10.26
N PRO A 215 4.73 21.08 11.28
CA PRO A 215 5.26 22.44 11.48
C PRO A 215 6.78 22.52 11.54
N ASP A 216 7.46 21.54 12.14
CA ASP A 216 8.92 21.50 12.25
C ASP A 216 9.57 21.28 10.88
N VAL A 217 9.07 20.30 10.10
CA VAL A 217 9.50 20.06 8.71
C VAL A 217 9.27 21.31 7.85
N ALA A 218 8.07 21.92 7.94
CA ALA A 218 7.76 23.15 7.22
C ALA A 218 8.74 24.27 7.56
N GLY A 219 9.01 24.49 8.85
CA GLY A 219 9.92 25.50 9.34
C GLY A 219 11.34 25.29 8.81
N ARG A 220 11.80 24.04 8.76
CA ARG A 220 13.12 23.69 8.24
C ARG A 220 13.27 23.96 6.75
N LEU A 221 12.19 23.82 5.99
CA LEU A 221 12.07 24.18 4.58
C LEU A 221 11.82 25.67 4.34
N GLY A 222 11.76 26.50 5.39
CA GLY A 222 11.46 27.94 5.27
C GLY A 222 10.00 28.26 4.92
N LEU A 223 9.10 27.30 5.14
CA LEU A 223 7.66 27.39 4.91
C LEU A 223 6.92 27.55 6.23
N ARG A 224 5.63 27.87 6.13
CA ARG A 224 4.69 27.80 7.26
C ARG A 224 3.64 26.75 6.98
N ALA A 225 3.51 25.77 7.88
CA ALA A 225 2.40 24.83 7.85
C ALA A 225 1.08 25.58 8.10
N ARG A 226 0.07 25.24 7.31
CA ARG A 226 -1.33 25.63 7.54
C ARG A 226 -2.12 24.35 7.70
N GLU A 227 -2.65 24.12 8.90
CA GLU A 227 -3.59 23.02 9.11
C GLU A 227 -4.82 23.23 8.22
N SER A 228 -5.12 22.18 7.47
CA SER A 228 -6.21 22.10 6.51
C SER A 228 -6.98 20.82 6.82
N SER A 229 -8.30 20.91 6.92
CA SER A 229 -9.15 19.74 7.10
C SER A 229 -10.39 19.83 6.23
N PHE A 230 -10.63 18.77 5.46
CA PHE A 230 -11.75 18.72 4.51
C PHE A 230 -12.65 17.49 4.70
N LEU A 231 -12.28 16.56 5.58
CA LEU A 231 -13.15 15.46 5.94
C LEU A 231 -13.99 15.81 7.17
N PRO A 232 -15.26 15.38 7.21
CA PRO A 232 -15.97 15.30 8.47
C PRO A 232 -15.20 14.35 9.38
N ALA A 233 -14.84 14.80 10.59
CA ALA A 233 -14.26 13.96 11.63
C ALA A 233 -15.08 12.68 11.73
N THR A 234 -14.49 11.55 11.37
CA THR A 234 -15.18 10.27 11.55
C THR A 234 -15.08 9.93 13.04
N PRO A 235 -16.19 9.66 13.74
CA PRO A 235 -16.25 9.52 15.19
C PRO A 235 -15.68 8.16 15.65
N TRP A 236 -14.56 7.71 15.11
CA TRP A 236 -13.91 6.54 15.64
C TRP A 236 -13.13 6.96 16.89
N PRO A 237 -13.19 6.17 17.98
CA PRO A 237 -12.35 6.44 19.14
C PRO A 237 -10.88 6.40 18.71
N GLU A 238 -10.21 7.56 18.71
CA GLU A 238 -8.80 7.71 18.33
C GLU A 238 -7.91 6.72 19.10
N ASP A 239 -8.29 6.45 20.36
CA ASP A 239 -7.66 5.46 21.23
C ASP A 239 -7.83 4.00 20.77
N LEU A 240 -8.91 3.65 20.06
CA LEU A 240 -9.07 2.31 19.49
C LEU A 240 -8.12 2.11 18.30
N MET A 241 -8.01 3.11 17.43
CA MET A 241 -7.12 3.04 16.27
C MET A 241 -5.64 3.08 16.65
N LEU A 242 -5.27 3.92 17.62
CA LEU A 242 -3.93 3.92 18.20
C LEU A 242 -3.58 2.57 18.83
N ARG A 243 -4.50 1.93 19.57
CA ARG A 243 -4.28 0.59 20.14
C ARG A 243 -4.16 -0.50 19.07
N VAL A 244 -4.96 -0.41 18.02
CA VAL A 244 -4.86 -1.29 16.84
C VAL A 244 -3.45 -1.23 16.25
N HIS A 245 -2.90 -0.03 16.07
CA HIS A 245 -1.55 0.14 15.55
C HIS A 245 -0.48 -0.37 16.53
N GLN A 246 -0.61 -0.06 17.82
CA GLN A 246 0.33 -0.46 18.86
C GLN A 246 0.25 -1.96 19.24
N GLY A 247 -0.74 -2.70 18.72
CA GLY A 247 -1.03 -4.08 19.14
C GLY A 247 -1.38 -4.20 20.63
N ALA A 248 -1.92 -3.13 21.22
CA ALA A 248 -2.29 -3.06 22.62
C ALA A 248 -3.71 -3.60 22.85
N GLY A 249 -3.98 -4.20 24.02
CA GLY A 249 -5.31 -4.71 24.38
C GLY A 249 -6.40 -3.62 24.38
N PRO A 250 -7.68 -3.99 24.22
CA PRO A 250 -8.78 -3.04 24.02
C PRO A 250 -9.00 -2.12 25.23
N PRO A 251 -9.67 -0.97 25.02
CA PRO A 251 -10.24 -0.22 26.15
C PRO A 251 -11.21 -1.10 26.94
N ALA A 252 -11.35 -0.84 28.24
CA ALA A 252 -12.59 -1.20 28.92
C ALA A 252 -13.70 -0.39 28.23
N LEU A 253 -14.65 -1.07 27.58
CA LEU A 253 -15.82 -0.40 27.02
C LEU A 253 -16.60 0.20 28.20
N ASP A 254 -16.48 1.51 28.41
CA ASP A 254 -17.36 2.22 29.33
C ASP A 254 -18.59 2.65 28.53
N GLU A 255 -19.79 2.41 29.05
CA GLU A 255 -21.08 2.63 28.35
C GLU A 255 -21.42 4.13 28.13
N ARG A 256 -20.42 5.04 28.08
CA ARG A 256 -20.61 6.48 28.23
C ARG A 256 -20.04 7.38 27.12
N ASP A 257 -19.77 6.86 25.93
CA ASP A 257 -19.47 7.74 24.80
C ASP A 257 -20.77 8.15 24.08
N GLU A 258 -20.95 9.47 23.96
CA GLU A 258 -22.20 10.11 23.54
C GLU A 258 -22.69 9.66 22.15
N PRO A 259 -24.01 9.54 21.94
CA PRO A 259 -24.61 9.20 20.66
C PRO A 259 -24.51 10.41 19.72
N GLY A 260 -23.46 10.45 18.91
CA GLY A 260 -23.09 11.66 18.18
C GLY A 260 -22.46 11.50 16.80
N ALA A 261 -22.53 10.33 16.14
CA ALA A 261 -22.45 10.16 14.68
C ALA A 261 -22.59 8.66 14.37
N ALA A 262 -23.18 8.33 13.21
CA ALA A 262 -23.66 6.99 12.83
C ALA A 262 -22.81 5.85 13.43
N ASP A 263 -23.40 5.15 14.40
CA ASP A 263 -22.78 4.05 15.13
C ASP A 263 -22.22 3.04 14.11
N PRO A 264 -20.91 2.77 14.11
CA PRO A 264 -20.36 1.80 13.18
C PRO A 264 -21.05 0.46 13.38
N ALA A 265 -21.39 -0.21 12.27
CA ALA A 265 -22.07 -1.50 12.33
C ALA A 265 -21.34 -2.40 13.36
N PRO A 266 -22.03 -3.01 14.35
CA PRO A 266 -21.41 -3.62 15.52
C PRO A 266 -20.21 -4.54 15.21
N GLY A 267 -20.26 -5.26 14.08
CA GLY A 267 -19.17 -6.13 13.64
C GLY A 267 -17.86 -5.41 13.27
N VAL A 268 -17.88 -4.14 12.87
CA VAL A 268 -16.65 -3.39 12.55
C VAL A 268 -15.83 -3.16 13.83
N THR A 269 -16.46 -2.71 14.90
CA THR A 269 -15.79 -2.47 16.19
C THR A 269 -15.16 -3.76 16.71
N VAL A 270 -15.87 -4.89 16.63
CA VAL A 270 -15.34 -6.21 17.03
C VAL A 270 -14.16 -6.62 16.14
N ALA A 271 -14.23 -6.36 14.82
CA ALA A 271 -13.11 -6.65 13.93
C ALA A 271 -11.86 -5.82 14.27
N LEU A 272 -12.02 -4.56 14.67
CA LEU A 272 -10.91 -3.70 15.09
C LEU A 272 -10.30 -4.16 16.41
N GLN A 273 -11.12 -4.61 17.36
CA GLN A 273 -10.60 -5.27 18.58
C GLN A 273 -9.75 -6.49 18.23
N GLY A 274 -10.20 -7.30 17.26
CA GLY A 274 -9.42 -8.42 16.76
C GLY A 274 -8.06 -8.01 16.18
N LEU A 275 -8.00 -6.86 15.49
CA LEU A 275 -6.75 -6.34 14.96
C LEU A 275 -5.80 -5.88 16.07
N ALA A 276 -6.32 -5.21 17.09
CA ALA A 276 -5.55 -4.83 18.29
C ALA A 276 -4.99 -6.04 19.04
N HIS A 277 -5.74 -7.15 19.10
CA HIS A 277 -5.28 -8.41 19.70
C HIS A 277 -4.28 -9.20 18.84
N ALA A 278 -4.13 -8.90 17.55
CA ALA A 278 -3.47 -9.80 16.60
C ALA A 278 -2.01 -10.13 16.98
N SER A 279 -1.29 -9.17 17.57
CA SER A 279 0.11 -9.33 17.98
C SER A 279 0.25 -10.01 19.35
N ALA A 280 -0.64 -9.71 20.29
CA ALA A 280 -0.54 -10.18 21.68
C ALA A 280 -1.24 -11.53 21.92
N SER A 281 -2.40 -11.72 21.29
CA SER A 281 -3.30 -12.85 21.49
C SER A 281 -3.96 -13.28 20.17
N PRO A 282 -3.26 -14.02 19.30
CA PRO A 282 -3.79 -14.46 18.01
C PRO A 282 -5.11 -15.25 18.11
N GLU A 283 -5.32 -15.98 19.20
CA GLU A 283 -6.56 -16.71 19.48
C GLU A 283 -7.74 -15.75 19.74
N GLN A 284 -7.54 -14.75 20.61
CA GLN A 284 -8.57 -13.73 20.89
C GLN A 284 -8.87 -12.91 19.63
N ALA A 285 -7.83 -12.57 18.87
CA ALA A 285 -7.99 -11.91 17.58
C ALA A 285 -8.93 -12.70 16.65
N GLN A 286 -8.73 -14.02 16.58
CA GLN A 286 -9.58 -14.88 15.77
C GLN A 286 -11.03 -14.91 16.27
N GLU A 287 -11.26 -15.03 17.58
CA GLU A 287 -12.61 -15.01 18.15
C GLU A 287 -13.35 -13.72 17.80
N CYS A 288 -12.67 -12.58 17.92
CA CYS A 288 -13.18 -11.30 17.48
C CYS A 288 -13.52 -11.30 15.98
N TYR A 289 -12.63 -11.82 15.12
CA TYR A 289 -12.90 -11.86 13.68
C TYR A 289 -14.12 -12.73 13.32
N GLU A 290 -14.26 -13.90 13.93
CA GLU A 290 -15.42 -14.78 13.71
C GLU A 290 -16.70 -14.13 14.23
N GLN A 291 -16.65 -13.48 15.40
CA GLN A 291 -17.78 -12.75 15.96
C GLN A 291 -18.18 -11.57 15.06
N ALA A 292 -17.22 -10.80 14.55
CA ALA A 292 -17.47 -9.73 13.60
C ALA A 292 -18.17 -10.24 12.34
N ALA A 293 -17.70 -11.39 11.81
CA ALA A 293 -18.34 -12.04 10.69
C ALA A 293 -19.76 -12.55 11.04
N ALA A 294 -19.98 -13.10 12.22
CA ALA A 294 -21.31 -13.51 12.68
C ALA A 294 -22.29 -12.33 12.81
N GLN A 295 -21.77 -11.14 13.16
CA GLN A 295 -22.53 -9.88 13.20
C GLN A 295 -22.74 -9.23 11.82
N GLY A 296 -22.35 -9.92 10.74
CA GLY A 296 -22.61 -9.48 9.37
C GLY A 296 -21.55 -8.56 8.77
N TYR A 297 -20.45 -8.28 9.48
CA TYR A 297 -19.33 -7.57 8.85
C TYR A 297 -18.68 -8.48 7.80
N ARG A 298 -18.62 -7.99 6.56
CA ARG A 298 -18.08 -8.72 5.40
C ARG A 298 -17.08 -7.80 4.71
N SER A 299 -15.82 -8.20 4.70
CA SER A 299 -14.75 -7.48 4.01
C SER A 299 -13.66 -8.47 3.58
N SER A 300 -12.94 -8.13 2.51
CA SER A 300 -11.85 -8.98 2.01
C SER A 300 -10.79 -9.22 3.08
N TRP A 301 -10.40 -8.19 3.84
CA TRP A 301 -9.39 -8.31 4.88
C TRP A 301 -9.83 -9.20 6.04
N LEU A 302 -11.09 -9.13 6.48
CA LEU A 302 -11.61 -9.96 7.55
C LEU A 302 -11.61 -11.44 7.13
N ALA A 303 -12.16 -11.71 5.94
CA ALA A 303 -12.18 -13.06 5.37
C ALA A 303 -10.76 -13.61 5.20
N TYR A 304 -9.80 -12.77 4.77
CA TYR A 304 -8.40 -13.13 4.68
C TYR A 304 -7.80 -13.50 6.05
N LYS A 305 -8.01 -12.67 7.09
CA LYS A 305 -7.48 -12.93 8.45
C LYS A 305 -8.01 -14.24 9.01
N ILE A 306 -9.32 -14.48 8.89
CA ILE A 306 -9.96 -15.73 9.29
C ILE A 306 -9.38 -16.92 8.51
N GLY A 307 -9.29 -16.82 7.18
CA GLY A 307 -8.76 -17.87 6.32
C GLY A 307 -7.29 -18.20 6.61
N ALA A 308 -6.46 -17.19 6.86
CA ALA A 308 -5.06 -17.36 7.23
C ALA A 308 -4.91 -18.08 8.59
N ALA A 309 -5.79 -17.79 9.56
CA ALA A 309 -5.79 -18.47 10.85
C ALA A 309 -6.16 -19.97 10.72
N HIS A 310 -7.21 -20.30 9.94
CA HIS A 310 -7.52 -21.71 9.63
C HIS A 310 -6.35 -22.41 8.93
N TYR A 311 -5.71 -21.73 7.98
CA TYR A 311 -4.57 -22.27 7.26
C TYR A 311 -3.42 -22.62 8.20
N ALA A 312 -3.11 -21.73 9.15
CA ALA A 312 -2.07 -21.92 10.16
C ALA A 312 -2.38 -23.10 11.11
N ARG A 313 -3.65 -23.32 11.45
CA ARG A 313 -4.10 -24.46 12.28
C ARG A 313 -4.19 -25.80 11.53
N GLY A 314 -3.93 -25.80 10.22
CA GLY A 314 -3.99 -27.01 9.41
C GLY A 314 -5.36 -27.31 8.81
N ASP A 315 -6.41 -26.53 9.10
CA ASP A 315 -7.74 -26.70 8.52
C ASP A 315 -7.81 -26.11 7.10
N GLN A 316 -7.29 -26.87 6.15
CA GLN A 316 -7.14 -26.41 4.77
C GLN A 316 -8.48 -26.16 4.08
N ARG A 317 -9.55 -26.87 4.48
CA ARG A 317 -10.87 -26.72 3.86
C ARG A 317 -11.48 -25.38 4.25
N ALA A 318 -11.60 -25.12 5.55
CA ALA A 318 -12.12 -23.84 6.04
C ALA A 318 -11.24 -22.66 5.59
N ALA A 319 -9.91 -22.85 5.59
CA ALA A 319 -8.98 -21.86 5.06
C ALA A 319 -9.30 -21.49 3.61
N ARG A 320 -9.39 -22.48 2.72
CA ARG A 320 -9.64 -22.26 1.30
C ARG A 320 -10.96 -21.53 1.06
N ASP A 321 -12.02 -21.92 1.78
CA ASP A 321 -13.35 -21.32 1.60
C ASP A 321 -13.33 -19.83 1.99
N ARG A 322 -12.71 -19.49 3.13
CA ARG A 322 -12.57 -18.11 3.61
C ARG A 322 -11.62 -17.26 2.76
N LEU A 323 -10.53 -17.85 2.27
CA LEU A 323 -9.61 -17.17 1.36
C LEU A 323 -10.29 -16.89 -0.01
N ARG A 324 -11.13 -17.80 -0.50
CA ARG A 324 -11.95 -17.58 -1.70
C ARG A 324 -13.02 -16.51 -1.50
N GLU A 325 -13.62 -16.44 -0.31
CA GLU A 325 -14.49 -15.33 0.08
C GLU A 325 -13.75 -13.98 0.02
N ALA A 326 -12.53 -13.91 0.56
CA ALA A 326 -11.70 -12.70 0.49
C ALA A 326 -11.44 -12.23 -0.95
N ILE A 327 -11.16 -13.18 -1.85
CA ILE A 327 -10.93 -12.93 -3.27
C ILE A 327 -12.22 -12.42 -3.95
N ALA A 328 -13.37 -13.00 -3.62
CA ALA A 328 -14.64 -12.61 -4.22
C ALA A 328 -15.09 -11.20 -3.79
N LEU A 329 -14.80 -10.81 -2.55
CA LEU A 329 -15.20 -9.50 -2.00
C LEU A 329 -14.44 -8.33 -2.62
N ASP A 330 -13.12 -8.48 -2.78
CA ASP A 330 -12.31 -7.49 -3.50
C ASP A 330 -11.18 -8.21 -4.24
N PRO A 331 -11.37 -8.57 -5.52
CA PRO A 331 -10.39 -9.37 -6.24
C PRO A 331 -9.10 -8.60 -6.55
N ARG A 332 -9.06 -7.27 -6.38
CA ARG A 332 -7.90 -6.43 -6.74
C ARG A 332 -7.07 -6.02 -5.53
N ASP A 333 -7.58 -6.25 -4.32
CA ASP A 333 -6.87 -5.95 -3.09
C ASP A 333 -5.59 -6.79 -2.91
N THR A 334 -4.57 -6.19 -2.31
CA THR A 334 -3.31 -6.87 -2.00
C THR A 334 -3.50 -8.07 -1.08
N LEU A 335 -4.43 -8.00 -0.11
CA LEU A 335 -4.79 -9.14 0.73
C LEU A 335 -5.49 -10.23 -0.06
N ALA A 336 -6.29 -9.89 -1.07
CA ALA A 336 -6.86 -10.89 -1.98
C ALA A 336 -5.79 -11.55 -2.86
N MET A 337 -4.73 -10.83 -3.24
CA MET A 337 -3.57 -11.42 -3.91
C MET A 337 -2.86 -12.43 -3.01
N HIS A 338 -2.63 -12.08 -1.74
CA HIS A 338 -2.14 -13.02 -0.73
C HIS A 338 -3.10 -14.20 -0.51
N ALA A 339 -4.41 -13.94 -0.49
CA ALA A 339 -5.43 -14.96 -0.31
C ALA A 339 -5.39 -16.01 -1.42
N ARG A 340 -5.20 -15.58 -2.68
CA ARG A 340 -5.03 -16.51 -3.82
C ARG A 340 -3.84 -17.44 -3.63
N VAL A 341 -2.68 -16.91 -3.22
CA VAL A 341 -1.47 -17.71 -2.98
C VAL A 341 -1.73 -18.76 -1.88
N LEU A 342 -2.36 -18.36 -0.77
CA LEU A 342 -2.68 -19.27 0.32
C LEU A 342 -3.76 -20.30 -0.07
N ALA A 343 -4.77 -19.90 -0.84
CA ALA A 343 -5.80 -20.79 -1.35
C ALA A 343 -5.20 -21.86 -2.27
N ALA A 344 -4.29 -21.49 -3.18
CA ALA A 344 -3.56 -22.43 -4.02
C ALA A 344 -2.71 -23.43 -3.21
N ARG A 345 -2.10 -22.98 -2.10
CA ARG A 345 -1.41 -23.89 -1.17
C ARG A 345 -2.38 -24.82 -0.43
N ALA A 346 -3.56 -24.34 -0.06
CA ALA A 346 -4.59 -25.17 0.54
C ALA A 346 -5.10 -26.23 -0.45
N THR A 347 -5.31 -25.84 -1.71
CA THR A 347 -5.62 -26.75 -2.83
C THR A 347 -4.53 -27.81 -3.00
N LEU A 348 -3.25 -27.44 -2.93
CA LEU A 348 -2.15 -28.42 -2.99
C LEU A 348 -2.26 -29.51 -1.91
N ARG A 349 -2.68 -29.13 -0.70
CA ARG A 349 -2.82 -30.07 0.43
C ARG A 349 -4.09 -30.91 0.37
N LEU A 350 -5.16 -30.38 -0.19
CA LEU A 350 -6.46 -31.06 -0.26
C LEU A 350 -6.60 -31.94 -1.51
N ASP A 351 -6.23 -31.39 -2.66
CA ASP A 351 -6.56 -31.93 -3.98
C ASP A 351 -5.31 -32.36 -4.77
N GLY A 352 -4.11 -32.04 -4.26
CA GLY A 352 -2.83 -32.48 -4.82
C GLY A 352 -2.21 -31.52 -5.85
N PRO A 353 -1.09 -31.95 -6.49
CA PRO A 353 -0.24 -31.06 -7.28
C PRO A 353 -0.86 -30.56 -8.58
N GLY A 354 -1.72 -31.35 -9.24
CA GLY A 354 -2.33 -30.98 -10.52
C GLY A 354 -3.24 -29.75 -10.42
N PRO A 355 -4.31 -29.81 -9.59
CA PRO A 355 -5.18 -28.65 -9.37
C PRO A 355 -4.43 -27.42 -8.84
N ALA A 356 -3.46 -27.63 -7.95
CA ALA A 356 -2.65 -26.55 -7.41
C ALA A 356 -1.75 -25.88 -8.45
N LEU A 357 -1.16 -26.64 -9.38
CA LEU A 357 -0.36 -26.09 -10.47
C LEU A 357 -1.20 -25.12 -11.31
N ALA A 358 -2.44 -25.48 -11.65
CA ALA A 358 -3.35 -24.62 -12.39
C ALA A 358 -3.66 -23.33 -11.62
N GLU A 359 -3.97 -23.41 -10.32
CA GLU A 359 -4.21 -22.22 -9.51
C GLU A 359 -2.95 -21.34 -9.38
N PHE A 360 -1.78 -21.91 -9.10
CA PHE A 360 -0.53 -21.13 -9.02
C PHE A 360 -0.15 -20.47 -10.34
N ARG A 361 -0.44 -21.09 -11.49
CA ARG A 361 -0.24 -20.45 -12.80
C ARG A 361 -1.12 -19.24 -12.98
N ALA A 362 -2.42 -19.35 -12.67
CA ALA A 362 -3.34 -18.21 -12.71
C ALA A 362 -2.86 -17.07 -11.80
N VAL A 363 -2.39 -17.40 -10.59
CA VAL A 363 -1.80 -16.39 -9.69
C VAL A 363 -0.53 -15.78 -10.28
N GLY A 364 0.33 -16.57 -10.92
CA GLY A 364 1.54 -16.07 -11.56
C GLY A 364 1.25 -15.11 -12.71
N GLU A 365 0.22 -15.37 -13.51
CA GLU A 365 -0.23 -14.49 -14.57
C GLU A 365 -0.72 -13.13 -14.05
N GLU A 366 -1.40 -13.12 -12.90
CA GLU A 366 -1.81 -11.89 -12.21
C GLU A 366 -0.63 -11.19 -11.49
N LEU A 367 0.33 -11.97 -10.98
CA LEU A 367 1.47 -11.51 -10.16
C LEU A 367 2.83 -11.94 -10.77
N PRO A 368 3.16 -11.43 -11.96
CA PRO A 368 4.30 -11.90 -12.76
C PRO A 368 5.67 -11.66 -12.12
N LEU A 369 5.79 -10.66 -11.22
CA LEU A 369 7.02 -10.38 -10.47
C LEU A 369 7.13 -11.20 -9.17
N ARG A 370 6.13 -12.01 -8.82
CA ARG A 370 6.10 -12.76 -7.56
C ARG A 370 6.91 -14.05 -7.68
N ALA A 371 8.23 -13.95 -7.49
CA ALA A 371 9.15 -15.09 -7.62
C ALA A 371 8.74 -16.33 -6.81
N GLY A 372 8.18 -16.16 -5.60
CA GLY A 372 7.72 -17.29 -4.78
C GLY A 372 6.62 -18.14 -5.46
N VAL A 373 5.74 -17.51 -6.25
CA VAL A 373 4.70 -18.19 -7.02
C VAL A 373 5.34 -18.98 -8.16
N TRP A 374 6.18 -18.33 -8.98
CA TRP A 374 6.84 -19.00 -10.10
C TRP A 374 7.79 -20.12 -9.69
N ARG A 375 8.50 -20.00 -8.56
CA ARG A 375 9.27 -21.12 -7.99
C ARG A 375 8.38 -22.32 -7.68
N THR A 376 7.19 -22.06 -7.14
CA THR A 376 6.22 -23.12 -6.83
C THR A 376 5.65 -23.75 -8.11
N VAL A 377 5.29 -22.94 -9.11
CA VAL A 377 4.87 -23.42 -10.45
C VAL A 377 5.93 -24.34 -11.05
N ARG A 378 7.21 -23.93 -11.06
CA ARG A 378 8.31 -24.73 -11.60
C ARG A 378 8.42 -26.09 -10.91
N VAL A 379 8.44 -26.12 -9.57
CA VAL A 379 8.56 -27.35 -8.79
C VAL A 379 7.40 -28.30 -9.06
N LEU A 380 6.16 -27.80 -9.09
CA LEU A 380 4.98 -28.62 -9.36
C LEU A 380 4.96 -29.13 -10.81
N ALA A 381 5.32 -28.28 -11.76
CA ALA A 381 5.37 -28.64 -13.18
C ALA A 381 6.42 -29.73 -13.46
N ASP A 382 7.63 -29.59 -12.90
CA ASP A 382 8.68 -30.60 -13.02
C ASP A 382 8.23 -31.94 -12.42
N ALA A 383 7.56 -31.92 -11.26
CA ALA A 383 7.06 -33.13 -10.60
C ALA A 383 5.93 -33.83 -11.39
N LEU A 384 5.14 -33.08 -12.16
CA LEU A 384 4.04 -33.58 -12.98
C LEU A 384 4.47 -33.94 -14.42
N GLY A 385 5.71 -33.65 -14.80
CA GLY A 385 6.17 -33.83 -16.17
C GLY A 385 5.51 -32.85 -17.15
N ASP A 386 5.21 -31.62 -16.72
CA ASP A 386 4.67 -30.53 -17.53
C ASP A 386 5.82 -29.58 -17.97
N PRO A 387 6.48 -29.84 -19.11
CA PRO A 387 7.63 -29.05 -19.56
C PRO A 387 7.25 -27.62 -19.96
N GLU A 388 6.02 -27.38 -20.40
CA GLU A 388 5.54 -26.06 -20.82
C GLU A 388 5.43 -25.12 -19.61
N SER A 389 4.73 -25.56 -18.57
CA SER A 389 4.60 -24.78 -17.33
C SER A 389 5.96 -24.58 -16.64
N ALA A 390 6.84 -25.57 -16.69
CA ALA A 390 8.18 -25.47 -16.12
C ALA A 390 9.03 -24.43 -16.87
N GLN A 391 8.94 -24.38 -18.20
CA GLN A 391 9.66 -23.39 -19.01
C GLN A 391 9.12 -21.98 -18.78
N LEU A 392 7.80 -21.81 -18.78
CA LEU A 392 7.16 -20.54 -18.47
C LEU A 392 7.65 -19.99 -17.12
N ALA A 393 7.71 -20.84 -16.10
CA ALA A 393 8.18 -20.44 -14.78
C ALA A 393 9.67 -20.05 -14.78
N ARG A 394 10.53 -20.73 -15.55
CA ARG A 394 11.94 -20.35 -15.71
C ARG A 394 12.07 -18.97 -16.35
N ASP A 395 11.37 -18.74 -17.45
CA ASP A 395 11.42 -17.45 -18.18
C ASP A 395 10.99 -16.28 -17.26
N ARG A 396 9.99 -16.51 -16.41
CA ARG A 396 9.51 -15.53 -15.43
C ARG A 396 10.50 -15.29 -14.29
N LEU A 397 11.12 -16.36 -13.78
CA LEU A 397 12.17 -16.23 -12.75
C LEU A 397 13.40 -15.51 -13.29
N ASP A 398 13.78 -15.74 -14.55
CA ASP A 398 14.90 -15.04 -15.19
C ASP A 398 14.64 -13.53 -15.30
N ILE A 399 13.38 -13.11 -15.55
CA ILE A 399 13.01 -11.69 -15.51
C ILE A 399 13.23 -11.13 -14.10
N VAL A 400 12.69 -11.79 -13.08
CA VAL A 400 12.85 -11.32 -11.69
C VAL A 400 14.32 -11.27 -11.28
N GLU A 401 15.10 -12.29 -11.64
CA GLU A 401 16.53 -12.34 -11.31
C GLU A 401 17.30 -11.18 -11.96
N ARG A 402 16.97 -10.80 -13.21
CA ARG A 402 17.57 -9.62 -13.84
C ARG A 402 17.23 -8.32 -13.11
N LEU A 403 16.01 -8.20 -12.60
CA LEU A 403 15.57 -7.02 -11.84
C LEU A 403 16.17 -6.95 -10.44
N THR A 404 16.47 -8.09 -9.82
CA THR A 404 17.03 -8.14 -8.46
C THR A 404 18.55 -8.26 -8.44
N ARG A 405 19.20 -8.36 -9.60
CA ARG A 405 20.66 -8.38 -9.68
C ARG A 405 21.19 -7.01 -9.30
N ALA A 406 22.07 -7.00 -8.30
CA ALA A 406 22.76 -5.78 -7.91
C ALA A 406 23.43 -5.16 -9.14
N TRP A 407 23.32 -3.84 -9.29
CA TRP A 407 24.04 -3.11 -10.32
C TRP A 407 25.54 -2.98 -9.97
N THR A 408 26.18 -4.10 -9.62
CA THR A 408 27.60 -4.22 -9.29
C THR A 408 28.30 -5.00 -10.40
N THR A 409 28.53 -4.36 -11.54
CA THR A 409 29.67 -4.57 -12.47
C THR A 409 29.43 -3.81 -13.77
N GLY A 410 30.12 -2.67 -13.95
CA GLY A 410 30.04 -1.97 -15.25
C GLY A 410 30.60 -0.56 -15.34
N ARG A 411 31.75 -0.25 -14.72
CA ARG A 411 32.69 0.80 -15.20
C ARG A 411 34.01 0.75 -14.43
N SER A 412 34.77 -0.31 -14.65
CA SER A 412 36.24 -0.23 -14.58
C SER A 412 36.81 -0.70 -15.91
N THR A 413 37.77 0.08 -16.41
CA THR A 413 38.64 -0.10 -17.59
C THR A 413 38.02 0.13 -18.98
N GLY A 414 38.16 1.38 -19.42
CA GLY A 414 38.11 1.80 -20.82
C GLY A 414 38.87 3.11 -21.03
N ARG A 415 40.09 3.22 -20.47
CA ARG A 415 41.12 4.10 -21.03
C ARG A 415 41.88 3.28 -22.06
N GLY A 416 41.83 3.73 -23.30
CA GLY A 416 42.66 3.35 -24.44
C GLY A 416 42.56 4.47 -25.43
#